data_AF-A0A831U3I6-F1
#
_entry.id   AF-A0A831U3I6-F1
#
_cell.length_a   1.000
_cell.length_b   1.000
_cell.length_c   1.000
_cell.angle_alpha   90.00
_cell.angle_beta   90.00
_cell.angle_gamma   90.00
#
_symmetry.space_group_name_H-M   'P 1'
#
loop_
_entity.id
_entity.type
_entity.pdbx_description
1 polymer ?
#
loop_
_entity_poly.entity_id
_entity_poly.type
_entity_poly.pdbx_seq_one_letter_code
_entity_poly.pdbx_strand_id
1 'polypeptide(L)'
;MHAPVSPSFPILGLDIGPNSIGWALLSAAPDEEGRLVPQGILGLGVRIFEAGTEGDIEKGRDVSRAQARREARLQRRQAWRRARRLHSVFTLLQRADLLPQPAALNPDEPQARHQILAALDRELLARWGARTATLGNVGPVPHLVPYLLRARALDEPLEPYELGRALYHLAQRRGFQSNRKAARNDKEEGKVLQGIGDLEKAIQAAGSRTLGEYFATLDPREQRIRGRWTSRRMYEEEFEQIWAAQRPYYPDLLTDDLKRKLRRALFHQRPLKLQSHRIGGCELEPRRRRAPWALLGAQRLRLLQRVNDLRLKLRDGTERALTPQERDDLIAALETHNELTFAAIRKRLHLDEGVAFNLERGGETKLPGNRTNAALAKIFGKRWLQLTDGERNQVVEDVLTIQKDEILKRRAVREWGLSEEAASQLAELKLEPGYCRFSRKALARLLPHLEQGLPLQTAIQREYRVGRQISAAVASLPPVRKIIPQLNNPAVMRSLTELRRVVNALLRVYGKPAEIRIEL
;
A
#
# COMPACT_ATOMS: atom_id res chain seq x y z
N MET A 1 37.61 -21.30 -60.05
CA MET A 1 38.17 -20.38 -59.05
C MET A 1 37.02 -19.86 -58.19
N HIS A 2 36.81 -20.43 -57.01
CA HIS A 2 35.83 -19.87 -56.06
C HIS A 2 36.45 -18.62 -55.43
N ALA A 3 35.83 -17.46 -55.65
CA ALA A 3 36.22 -16.24 -54.96
C ALA A 3 36.12 -16.47 -53.44
N PRO A 4 37.08 -16.00 -52.63
CA PRO A 4 36.99 -16.10 -51.18
C PRO A 4 35.76 -15.31 -50.73
N VAL A 5 34.80 -15.99 -50.10
CA VAL A 5 33.66 -15.33 -49.45
C VAL A 5 34.23 -14.52 -48.29
N SER A 6 34.32 -13.20 -48.44
CA SER A 6 34.69 -12.29 -47.35
C SER A 6 33.81 -12.60 -46.12
N PRO A 7 34.36 -12.59 -44.90
CA PRO A 7 33.57 -12.83 -43.70
C PRO A 7 32.47 -11.78 -43.60
N SER A 8 31.21 -12.19 -43.79
CA SER A 8 30.06 -11.30 -43.62
C SER A 8 29.84 -11.09 -42.13
N PHE A 9 29.94 -9.84 -41.65
CA PHE A 9 29.67 -9.50 -40.26
C PHE A 9 28.17 -9.17 -40.10
N PRO A 10 27.36 -10.02 -39.44
CA PRO A 10 25.93 -9.77 -39.34
C PRO A 10 25.64 -8.65 -38.34
N ILE A 11 24.85 -7.65 -38.74
CA ILE A 11 24.30 -6.62 -37.85
C ILE A 11 22.81 -6.92 -37.62
N LEU A 12 22.40 -7.04 -36.36
CA LEU A 12 21.01 -7.27 -35.98
C LEU A 12 20.36 -5.98 -35.50
N GLY A 13 19.40 -5.45 -36.25
CA GLY A 13 18.49 -4.39 -35.82
C GLY A 13 17.24 -4.98 -35.17
N LEU A 14 16.81 -4.39 -34.05
CA LEU A 14 15.62 -4.78 -33.29
C LEU A 14 14.79 -3.55 -32.95
N ASP A 15 13.52 -3.57 -33.33
CA ASP A 15 12.50 -2.61 -32.94
C ASP A 15 11.51 -3.30 -31.99
N ILE A 16 11.46 -2.85 -30.74
CA ILE A 16 10.75 -3.55 -29.65
C ILE A 16 9.47 -2.80 -29.28
N GLY A 17 8.34 -3.25 -29.85
CA GLY A 17 7.02 -2.77 -29.49
C GLY A 17 6.38 -3.49 -28.29
N PRO A 18 5.22 -2.99 -27.83
CA PRO A 18 4.42 -3.62 -26.78
C PRO A 18 3.71 -4.91 -27.22
N ASN A 19 3.51 -5.09 -28.54
CA ASN A 19 2.80 -6.23 -29.16
C ASN A 19 3.49 -6.75 -30.45
N SER A 20 4.63 -6.17 -30.82
CA SER A 20 5.41 -6.54 -31.99
C SER A 20 6.91 -6.47 -31.69
N ILE A 21 7.71 -7.27 -32.38
CA ILE A 21 9.16 -7.10 -32.44
C ILE A 21 9.55 -7.14 -33.92
N GLY A 22 9.92 -5.99 -34.45
CA GLY A 22 10.58 -5.90 -35.75
C GLY A 22 12.03 -6.36 -35.63
N TRP A 23 12.51 -7.11 -36.61
CA TRP A 23 13.93 -7.46 -36.71
C TRP A 23 14.40 -7.39 -38.15
N ALA A 24 15.64 -6.92 -38.32
CA ALA A 24 16.35 -6.90 -39.59
C ALA A 24 17.78 -7.38 -39.36
N LEU A 25 18.22 -8.33 -40.17
CA LEU A 25 19.59 -8.83 -40.16
C LEU A 25 20.27 -8.37 -41.45
N LEU A 26 21.35 -7.61 -41.31
CA LEU A 26 22.10 -7.05 -42.43
C LEU A 26 23.47 -7.71 -42.50
N SER A 27 23.94 -8.04 -43.71
CA SER A 27 25.36 -8.36 -43.92
C SER A 27 26.14 -7.05 -43.94
N ALA A 28 27.25 -6.97 -43.22
CA ALA A 28 28.13 -5.80 -43.23
C ALA A 28 29.58 -6.20 -43.50
N ALA A 29 30.33 -5.23 -44.03
CA ALA A 29 31.77 -5.29 -44.22
C ALA A 29 32.41 -4.03 -43.63
N PRO A 30 33.64 -4.11 -43.09
CA PRO A 30 34.35 -2.94 -42.60
C PRO A 30 34.70 -1.98 -43.75
N ASP A 31 34.57 -0.66 -43.51
CA ASP A 31 35.16 0.38 -44.35
C ASP A 31 36.67 0.55 -44.07
N GLU A 32 37.31 1.52 -44.73
CA GLU A 32 38.74 1.83 -44.57
C GLU A 32 39.10 2.22 -43.12
N GLU A 33 38.15 2.72 -42.33
CA GLU A 33 38.30 3.03 -40.91
C GLU A 33 37.87 1.88 -39.97
N GLY A 34 37.49 0.72 -40.52
CA GLY A 34 37.07 -0.45 -39.75
C GLY A 34 35.63 -0.41 -39.22
N ARG A 35 34.80 0.56 -39.64
CA ARG A 35 33.38 0.65 -39.28
C ARG A 35 32.57 -0.30 -40.13
N LEU A 36 31.65 -1.05 -39.53
CA LEU A 36 30.79 -1.98 -40.26
C LEU A 36 29.74 -1.22 -41.07
N VAL A 37 29.87 -1.27 -42.40
CA VAL A 37 28.93 -0.69 -43.36
C VAL A 37 28.00 -1.79 -43.91
N PRO A 38 26.67 -1.62 -43.81
CA PRO A 38 25.71 -2.56 -44.38
C PRO A 38 25.87 -2.73 -45.89
N GLN A 39 25.91 -3.97 -46.35
CA GLN A 39 26.07 -4.38 -47.75
C GLN A 39 24.78 -4.96 -48.34
N GLY A 40 23.89 -5.48 -47.49
CA GLY A 40 22.67 -6.15 -47.94
C GLY A 40 21.83 -6.69 -46.79
N ILE A 41 20.60 -7.10 -47.10
CA ILE A 41 19.65 -7.66 -46.13
C ILE A 41 19.73 -9.19 -46.19
N LEU A 42 20.10 -9.81 -45.08
CA LEU A 42 20.10 -11.28 -44.91
C LEU A 42 18.72 -11.81 -44.52
N GLY A 43 17.93 -11.00 -43.84
CA GLY A 43 16.57 -11.36 -43.45
C GLY A 43 15.87 -10.23 -42.72
N LEU A 44 14.55 -10.23 -42.77
CA LEU A 44 13.71 -9.29 -42.04
C LEU A 44 12.43 -10.01 -41.60
N GLY A 45 11.81 -9.51 -40.55
CA GLY A 45 10.52 -10.03 -40.12
C GLY A 45 9.96 -9.27 -38.93
N VAL A 46 8.71 -9.58 -38.61
CA VAL A 46 8.02 -9.02 -37.45
C VAL A 46 7.38 -10.15 -36.67
N ARG A 47 7.68 -10.23 -35.38
CA ARG A 47 7.02 -11.14 -34.44
C ARG A 47 5.87 -10.41 -33.77
N ILE A 48 4.64 -10.77 -34.12
CA ILE A 48 3.42 -10.24 -33.50
C ILE A 48 2.99 -11.15 -32.33
N PHE A 49 2.54 -10.56 -31.23
CA PHE A 49 2.06 -11.28 -30.05
C PHE A 49 1.01 -10.47 -29.28
N GLU A 50 0.16 -11.17 -28.52
CA GLU A 50 -0.71 -10.51 -27.55
C GLU A 50 0.12 -9.78 -26.48
N ALA A 51 -0.23 -8.52 -26.26
CA ALA A 51 0.36 -7.70 -25.21
C ALA A 51 0.17 -8.32 -23.82
N GLY A 52 1.08 -8.00 -22.90
CA GLY A 52 1.03 -8.49 -21.52
C GLY A 52 -0.07 -7.85 -20.65
N THR A 53 -0.80 -6.88 -21.20
CA THR A 53 -1.84 -6.08 -20.56
C THR A 53 -3.03 -5.89 -21.51
N GLU A 54 -4.18 -5.51 -20.94
CA GLU A 54 -5.40 -5.15 -21.69
C GLU A 54 -5.59 -3.63 -21.64
N GLY A 55 -6.12 -3.04 -22.72
CA GLY A 55 -6.34 -1.60 -22.82
C GLY A 55 -5.28 -0.88 -23.66
N ASP A 56 -5.25 0.44 -23.55
CA ASP A 56 -4.39 1.34 -24.35
C ASP A 56 -3.03 1.55 -23.65
N ILE A 57 -1.98 0.92 -24.21
CA ILE A 57 -0.61 0.95 -23.68
C ILE A 57 0.05 2.30 -23.98
N GLU A 58 -0.21 2.90 -25.14
CA GLU A 58 0.39 4.18 -25.55
C GLU A 58 -0.07 5.33 -24.64
N LYS A 59 -1.32 5.28 -24.17
CA LYS A 59 -1.85 6.25 -23.20
C LYS A 59 -1.61 5.85 -21.74
N GLY A 60 -0.87 4.76 -21.48
CA GLY A 60 -0.57 4.25 -20.14
C GLY A 60 -1.82 3.85 -19.33
N ARG A 61 -2.91 3.48 -20.01
CA ARG A 61 -4.18 3.05 -19.40
C ARG A 61 -4.33 1.53 -19.38
N ASP A 62 -3.22 0.82 -19.51
CA ASP A 62 -3.21 -0.61 -19.60
C ASP A 62 -3.36 -1.27 -18.22
N VAL A 63 -4.19 -2.31 -18.17
CA VAL A 63 -4.50 -3.05 -16.95
C VAL A 63 -3.95 -4.45 -17.08
N SER A 64 -3.23 -4.90 -16.05
CA SER A 64 -2.78 -6.29 -16.02
C SER A 64 -3.98 -7.24 -15.94
N ARG A 65 -4.01 -8.28 -16.78
CA ARG A 65 -4.96 -9.41 -16.66
C ARG A 65 -4.98 -10.04 -15.26
N ALA A 66 -3.85 -9.94 -14.53
CA ALA A 66 -3.75 -10.43 -13.15
C ALA A 66 -4.55 -9.59 -12.14
N GLN A 67 -4.96 -8.37 -12.48
CA GLN A 67 -5.79 -7.50 -11.65
C GLN A 67 -7.23 -8.04 -11.54
N ALA A 68 -7.91 -8.27 -12.67
CA ALA A 68 -9.27 -8.84 -12.68
C ALA A 68 -9.34 -10.18 -11.92
N ARG A 69 -8.36 -11.07 -12.16
CA ARG A 69 -8.24 -12.34 -11.42
C ARG A 69 -8.06 -12.12 -9.91
N ARG A 70 -7.36 -11.06 -9.49
CA ARG A 70 -7.13 -10.72 -8.08
C ARG A 70 -8.40 -10.17 -7.42
N GLU A 71 -9.14 -9.32 -8.12
CA GLU A 71 -10.41 -8.73 -7.66
C GLU A 71 -11.47 -9.81 -7.47
N ALA A 72 -11.70 -10.66 -8.48
CA ALA A 72 -12.64 -11.77 -8.38
C ALA A 72 -12.26 -12.74 -7.23
N ARG A 73 -10.97 -13.01 -7.04
CA ARG A 73 -10.48 -13.82 -5.91
C ARG A 73 -10.73 -13.13 -4.56
N LEU A 74 -10.62 -11.80 -4.48
CA LEU A 74 -10.91 -11.06 -3.26
C LEU A 74 -12.40 -11.12 -2.92
N GLN A 75 -13.28 -10.91 -3.90
CA GLN A 75 -14.73 -11.02 -3.74
C GLN A 75 -15.14 -12.42 -3.25
N ARG A 76 -14.65 -13.50 -3.87
CA ARG A 76 -14.90 -14.88 -3.41
C ARG A 76 -14.47 -15.10 -1.96
N ARG A 77 -13.30 -14.58 -1.58
CA ARG A 77 -12.81 -14.65 -0.19
C ARG A 77 -13.68 -13.86 0.78
N GLN A 78 -14.16 -12.68 0.38
CA GLN A 78 -15.05 -11.86 1.21
C GLN A 78 -16.40 -12.57 1.43
N ALA A 79 -17.00 -13.12 0.37
CA ALA A 79 -18.23 -13.90 0.45
C ALA A 79 -18.07 -15.12 1.38
N TRP A 80 -17.02 -15.93 1.18
CA TRP A 80 -16.73 -17.08 2.03
C TRP A 80 -16.52 -16.69 3.50
N ARG A 81 -15.78 -15.61 3.78
CA ARG A 81 -15.57 -15.11 5.16
C ARG A 81 -16.85 -14.60 5.79
N ARG A 82 -17.74 -13.96 5.02
CA ARG A 82 -19.05 -13.52 5.50
C ARG A 82 -19.93 -14.72 5.84
N ALA A 83 -20.01 -15.72 4.96
CA ALA A 83 -20.75 -16.95 5.20
C ALA A 83 -20.25 -17.67 6.46
N ARG A 84 -18.93 -17.84 6.60
CA ARG A 84 -18.32 -18.45 7.79
C ARG A 84 -18.64 -17.67 9.07
N ARG A 85 -18.58 -16.34 9.03
CA ARG A 85 -18.94 -15.50 10.19
C ARG A 85 -20.40 -15.72 10.60
N LEU A 86 -21.32 -15.64 9.63
CA LEU A 86 -22.74 -15.82 9.89
C LEU A 86 -23.02 -17.19 10.49
N HIS A 87 -22.44 -18.24 9.90
CA HIS A 87 -22.53 -19.59 10.43
C HIS A 87 -21.97 -19.68 11.87
N SER A 88 -20.77 -19.17 12.14
CA SER A 88 -20.20 -19.19 13.50
C SER A 88 -21.04 -18.44 14.53
N VAL A 89 -21.60 -17.28 14.18
CA VAL A 89 -22.48 -16.53 15.09
C VAL A 89 -23.79 -17.28 15.30
N PHE A 90 -24.39 -17.82 14.24
CA PHE A 90 -25.62 -18.62 14.32
C PHE A 90 -25.44 -19.82 15.26
N THR A 91 -24.39 -20.61 15.06
CA THR A 91 -24.10 -21.79 15.91
C THR A 91 -23.83 -21.41 17.37
N LEU A 92 -23.14 -20.29 17.62
CA LEU A 92 -22.91 -19.82 18.99
C LEU A 92 -24.20 -19.39 19.68
N LEU A 93 -25.11 -18.73 18.96
CA LEU A 93 -26.39 -18.30 19.51
C LEU A 93 -27.34 -19.48 19.74
N GLN A 94 -27.38 -20.46 18.83
CA GLN A 94 -28.15 -21.69 19.04
C GLN A 94 -27.66 -22.44 20.28
N ARG A 95 -26.34 -22.68 20.41
CA ARG A 95 -25.77 -23.37 21.58
C ARG A 95 -26.00 -22.67 22.93
N ALA A 96 -26.40 -21.40 22.90
CA ALA A 96 -26.72 -20.61 24.07
C ALA A 96 -28.24 -20.40 24.24
N ASP A 97 -29.06 -21.15 23.48
CA ASP A 97 -30.52 -21.05 23.46
C ASP A 97 -31.08 -19.66 23.14
N LEU A 98 -30.29 -18.86 22.41
CA LEU A 98 -30.68 -17.56 21.88
C LEU A 98 -31.23 -17.66 20.45
N LEU A 99 -31.20 -18.83 19.81
CA LEU A 99 -31.86 -19.06 18.52
C LEU A 99 -32.58 -20.42 18.52
N PRO A 100 -33.70 -20.54 17.79
CA PRO A 100 -34.44 -21.79 17.70
C PRO A 100 -33.58 -22.95 17.15
N GLN A 101 -33.77 -24.14 17.71
CA GLN A 101 -33.09 -25.39 17.32
C GLN A 101 -34.10 -26.50 16.99
N PRO A 102 -34.84 -26.39 15.86
CA PRO A 102 -35.77 -27.44 15.47
C PRO A 102 -35.04 -28.73 15.13
N ALA A 103 -35.44 -29.84 15.77
CA ALA A 103 -34.77 -31.15 15.64
C ALA A 103 -34.71 -31.67 14.19
N ALA A 104 -35.66 -31.28 13.35
CA ALA A 104 -35.76 -31.73 11.95
C ALA A 104 -34.78 -31.02 10.99
N LEU A 105 -34.09 -29.97 11.40
CA LEU A 105 -33.23 -29.16 10.52
C LEU A 105 -31.78 -29.20 10.96
N ASN A 106 -30.88 -29.55 10.02
CA ASN A 106 -29.44 -29.54 10.27
C ASN A 106 -28.86 -28.12 10.14
N PRO A 107 -28.42 -27.46 11.24
CA PRO A 107 -27.93 -26.10 11.20
C PRO A 107 -26.60 -25.92 10.46
N ASP A 108 -25.91 -27.01 10.07
CA ASP A 108 -24.72 -26.93 9.21
C ASP A 108 -25.06 -26.63 7.74
N GLU A 109 -26.29 -26.88 7.33
CA GLU A 109 -26.77 -26.59 5.98
C GLU A 109 -27.21 -25.12 5.84
N PRO A 110 -26.77 -24.40 4.80
CA PRO A 110 -27.21 -23.02 4.56
C PRO A 110 -28.73 -22.85 4.42
N GLN A 111 -29.40 -23.82 3.80
CA GLN A 111 -30.84 -23.76 3.56
C GLN A 111 -31.64 -23.92 4.85
N ALA A 112 -31.26 -24.86 5.70
CA ALA A 112 -31.84 -25.04 7.03
C ALA A 112 -31.72 -23.77 7.89
N ARG A 113 -30.53 -23.15 7.95
CA ARG A 113 -30.35 -21.87 8.67
C ARG A 113 -31.26 -20.76 8.13
N HIS A 114 -31.42 -20.69 6.80
CA HIS A 114 -32.31 -19.72 6.19
C HIS A 114 -33.77 -19.97 6.60
N GLN A 115 -34.23 -21.21 6.59
CA GLN A 115 -35.59 -21.59 7.01
C GLN A 115 -35.85 -21.25 8.48
N ILE A 116 -34.91 -21.57 9.38
CA ILE A 116 -35.00 -21.24 10.81
C ILE A 116 -35.16 -19.73 11.01
N LEU A 117 -34.29 -18.94 10.38
CA LEU A 117 -34.33 -17.48 10.48
C LEU A 117 -35.57 -16.89 9.83
N ALA A 118 -36.05 -17.44 8.71
CA ALA A 118 -37.27 -16.97 8.05
C ALA A 118 -38.52 -17.28 8.88
N ALA A 119 -38.57 -18.43 9.56
CA ALA A 119 -39.65 -18.75 10.49
C ALA A 119 -39.66 -17.80 11.68
N LEU A 120 -38.50 -17.58 12.30
CA LEU A 120 -38.34 -16.62 13.39
C LEU A 120 -38.70 -15.20 12.94
N ASP A 121 -38.26 -14.75 11.77
CA ASP A 121 -38.58 -13.42 11.24
C ASP A 121 -40.09 -13.25 11.02
N ARG A 122 -40.84 -14.30 10.62
CA ARG A 122 -42.31 -14.24 10.51
C ARG A 122 -42.99 -14.09 11.87
N GLU A 123 -42.54 -14.84 12.87
CA GLU A 123 -43.05 -14.75 14.24
C GLU A 123 -42.80 -13.36 14.83
N LEU A 124 -41.58 -12.85 14.68
CA LEU A 124 -41.19 -11.52 15.15
C LEU A 124 -41.95 -10.42 14.40
N LEU A 125 -42.20 -10.59 13.10
CA LEU A 125 -43.02 -9.66 12.33
C LEU A 125 -44.48 -9.64 12.81
N ALA A 126 -45.05 -10.79 13.17
CA ALA A 126 -46.40 -10.85 13.70
C ALA A 126 -46.51 -10.13 15.05
N ARG A 127 -45.50 -10.28 15.91
CA ARG A 127 -45.46 -9.63 17.24
C ARG A 127 -45.15 -8.14 17.18
N TRP A 128 -44.15 -7.76 16.38
CA TRP A 128 -43.55 -6.42 16.42
C TRP A 128 -43.85 -5.58 15.18
N GLY A 129 -44.40 -6.18 14.13
CA GLY A 129 -44.63 -5.51 12.85
C GLY A 129 -45.51 -4.27 12.97
N ALA A 130 -46.57 -4.33 13.79
CA ALA A 130 -47.43 -3.16 14.03
C ALA A 130 -46.66 -1.96 14.59
N ARG A 131 -45.60 -2.20 15.37
CA ARG A 131 -44.72 -1.14 15.92
C ARG A 131 -43.64 -0.68 14.96
N THR A 132 -43.42 -1.42 13.86
CA THR A 132 -42.58 -0.95 12.73
C THR A 132 -43.36 -0.11 11.72
N ALA A 133 -44.68 -0.02 11.87
CA ALA A 133 -45.50 0.94 11.15
C ALA A 133 -45.38 2.30 11.86
N THR A 134 -44.35 3.07 11.53
CA THR A 134 -44.18 4.43 12.07
C THR A 134 -44.05 5.42 10.91
N LEU A 135 -44.89 6.47 10.93
CA LEU A 135 -44.98 7.64 10.02
C LEU A 135 -46.03 7.63 8.89
N GLY A 136 -47.19 6.98 9.10
CA GLY A 136 -48.39 7.20 8.27
C GLY A 136 -48.80 6.00 7.40
N ASN A 137 -50.01 5.50 7.64
CA ASN A 137 -50.89 4.73 6.76
C ASN A 137 -50.31 3.64 5.83
N VAL A 138 -49.25 2.93 6.20
CA VAL A 138 -48.83 1.74 5.44
C VAL A 138 -48.27 0.67 6.38
N GLY A 139 -48.62 -0.59 6.12
CA GLY A 139 -48.36 -1.75 6.97
C GLY A 139 -46.89 -2.07 7.31
N PRO A 140 -46.66 -3.18 8.04
CA PRO A 140 -45.41 -3.48 8.74
C PRO A 140 -44.20 -3.58 7.80
N VAL A 141 -43.03 -3.13 8.26
CA VAL A 141 -41.78 -3.09 7.48
C VAL A 141 -40.81 -4.16 8.02
N PRO A 142 -40.70 -5.35 7.38
CA PRO A 142 -40.02 -6.50 7.99
C PRO A 142 -38.54 -6.29 8.28
N HIS A 143 -37.86 -5.48 7.46
CA HIS A 143 -36.44 -5.22 7.63
C HIS A 143 -36.12 -4.21 8.74
N LEU A 144 -37.13 -3.54 9.31
CA LEU A 144 -36.97 -2.65 10.46
C LEU A 144 -37.00 -3.41 11.79
N VAL A 145 -37.68 -4.57 11.84
CA VAL A 145 -37.83 -5.39 13.06
C VAL A 145 -36.48 -5.66 13.76
N PRO A 146 -35.39 -6.08 13.08
CA PRO A 146 -34.11 -6.29 13.76
C PRO A 146 -33.50 -5.00 14.35
N TYR A 147 -33.80 -3.83 13.79
CA TYR A 147 -33.35 -2.54 14.35
C TYR A 147 -34.20 -2.16 15.56
N LEU A 148 -35.52 -2.36 15.50
CA LEU A 148 -36.42 -2.17 16.63
C LEU A 148 -36.01 -3.04 17.83
N LEU A 149 -35.72 -4.33 17.60
CA LEU A 149 -35.23 -5.21 18.67
C LEU A 149 -33.90 -4.71 19.27
N ARG A 150 -32.98 -4.25 18.42
CA ARG A 150 -31.70 -3.68 18.90
C ARG A 150 -31.90 -2.41 19.74
N ALA A 151 -32.89 -1.58 19.40
CA ALA A 151 -33.24 -0.40 20.18
C ALA A 151 -33.84 -0.79 21.54
N ARG A 152 -34.84 -1.68 21.54
CA ARG A 152 -35.54 -2.14 22.76
C ARG A 152 -34.62 -2.87 23.73
N ALA A 153 -33.64 -3.62 23.22
CA ALA A 153 -32.66 -4.32 24.03
C ALA A 153 -31.82 -3.40 24.96
N LEU A 154 -31.87 -2.08 24.77
CA LEU A 154 -31.21 -1.11 25.63
C LEU A 154 -32.02 -0.74 26.87
N ASP A 155 -33.35 -0.90 26.82
CA ASP A 155 -34.27 -0.34 27.82
C ASP A 155 -35.08 -1.40 28.55
N GLU A 156 -35.33 -2.55 27.93
CA GLU A 156 -36.23 -3.59 28.46
C GLU A 156 -35.68 -5.00 28.18
N PRO A 157 -36.07 -6.00 29.00
CA PRO A 157 -35.70 -7.39 28.73
C PRO A 157 -36.35 -7.86 27.42
N LEU A 158 -35.54 -8.43 26.54
CA LEU A 158 -36.03 -9.13 25.34
C LEU A 158 -36.17 -10.62 25.60
N GLU A 159 -37.07 -11.28 24.88
CA GLU A 159 -37.10 -12.73 24.87
C GLU A 159 -35.78 -13.31 24.29
N PRO A 160 -35.33 -14.51 24.72
CA PRO A 160 -34.05 -15.08 24.28
C PRO A 160 -33.85 -15.11 22.76
N TYR A 161 -34.89 -15.47 22.00
CA TYR A 161 -34.84 -15.52 20.54
C TYR A 161 -34.87 -14.13 19.87
N GLU A 162 -35.49 -13.14 20.51
CA GLU A 162 -35.46 -11.74 20.07
C GLU A 162 -34.05 -11.17 20.22
N LEU A 163 -33.43 -11.40 21.39
CA LEU A 163 -32.06 -11.00 21.67
C LEU A 163 -31.08 -11.67 20.70
N GLY A 164 -31.20 -12.98 20.49
CA GLY A 164 -30.34 -13.68 19.54
C GLY A 164 -30.54 -13.19 18.11
N ARG A 165 -31.76 -12.84 17.69
CA ARG A 165 -32.00 -12.27 16.36
C ARG A 165 -31.40 -10.87 16.20
N ALA A 166 -31.44 -10.05 17.24
CA ALA A 166 -30.79 -8.74 17.30
C ALA A 166 -29.26 -8.88 17.18
N LEU A 167 -28.65 -9.78 17.94
CA LEU A 167 -27.21 -10.06 17.89
C LEU A 167 -26.77 -10.67 16.55
N TYR A 168 -27.56 -11.60 15.99
CA TYR A 168 -27.29 -12.17 14.66
C TYR A 168 -27.31 -11.11 13.56
N HIS A 169 -28.17 -10.10 13.69
CA HIS A 169 -28.24 -9.00 12.72
C HIS A 169 -26.93 -8.19 12.65
N LEU A 170 -26.25 -7.97 13.78
CA LEU A 170 -24.93 -7.34 13.85
C LEU A 170 -23.86 -8.13 13.06
N ALA A 171 -24.03 -9.45 12.90
CA ALA A 171 -23.11 -10.27 12.11
C ALA A 171 -23.26 -10.05 10.59
N GLN A 172 -24.45 -9.67 10.13
CA GLN A 172 -24.74 -9.46 8.71
C GLN A 172 -23.96 -8.27 8.15
N ARG A 173 -23.84 -7.21 8.95
CA ARG A 173 -23.09 -5.99 8.64
C ARG A 173 -22.40 -5.52 9.91
N ARG A 174 -21.09 -5.35 9.83
CA ARG A 174 -20.25 -4.97 10.97
C ARG A 174 -19.49 -3.67 10.77
N GLY A 175 -19.80 -2.90 9.73
CA GLY A 175 -19.12 -1.63 9.46
C GLY A 175 -17.66 -1.73 9.00
N PHE A 176 -17.16 -0.61 8.52
CA PHE A 176 -15.81 -0.38 8.02
C PHE A 176 -14.81 -0.27 9.17
N GLN A 177 -13.66 -0.93 9.01
CA GLN A 177 -12.53 -0.83 9.91
C GLN A 177 -11.33 -0.38 9.09
N SER A 178 -10.87 0.86 9.32
CA SER A 178 -9.69 1.38 8.61
C SER A 178 -8.47 0.55 8.96
N ASN A 179 -7.64 0.29 7.95
CA ASN A 179 -6.32 -0.31 8.11
C ASN A 179 -5.28 0.78 7.75
N ARG A 180 -5.23 1.84 8.56
CA ARG A 180 -4.52 3.13 8.32
C ARG A 180 -3.09 3.05 7.78
N LYS A 181 -2.37 1.93 7.98
CA LYS A 181 -0.99 1.77 7.48
C LYS A 181 -0.85 1.40 6.00
N ALA A 182 -1.95 1.23 5.27
CA ALA A 182 -1.86 1.22 3.81
C ALA A 182 -1.72 2.67 3.32
N ALA A 183 -0.51 3.08 2.96
CA ALA A 183 -0.24 4.39 2.39
C ALA A 183 -0.95 4.55 1.02
N ARG A 184 -2.22 4.94 1.06
CA ARG A 184 -2.91 5.63 -0.03
C ARG A 184 -3.77 6.71 0.61
N ASN A 185 -3.48 7.97 0.27
CA ASN A 185 -4.50 9.02 0.31
C ASN A 185 -5.51 8.68 -0.79
N ASP A 186 -6.32 7.66 -0.55
CA ASP A 186 -7.39 7.30 -1.48
C ASP A 186 -8.52 8.31 -1.24
N LYS A 187 -8.83 9.14 -2.24
CA LYS A 187 -9.95 10.08 -2.18
C LYS A 187 -11.25 9.37 -1.78
N GLU A 188 -11.37 8.09 -2.14
CA GLU A 188 -12.46 7.20 -1.76
C GLU A 188 -12.49 6.85 -0.26
N GLU A 189 -11.35 6.63 0.39
CA GLU A 189 -11.32 6.43 1.85
C GLU A 189 -11.73 7.72 2.58
N GLY A 190 -11.35 8.88 2.04
CA GLY A 190 -11.82 10.18 2.52
C GLY A 190 -13.35 10.30 2.52
N LYS A 191 -14.01 9.94 1.41
CA LYS A 191 -15.49 9.94 1.30
C LYS A 191 -16.14 8.98 2.31
N VAL A 192 -15.59 7.77 2.47
CA VAL A 192 -16.08 6.79 3.45
C VAL A 192 -16.00 7.35 4.87
N LEU A 193 -14.86 7.95 5.24
CA LEU A 193 -14.65 8.52 6.58
C LEU A 193 -15.54 9.74 6.81
N GLN A 194 -15.68 10.62 5.81
CA GLN A 194 -16.59 11.76 5.88
C GLN A 194 -18.03 11.30 6.10
N GLY A 195 -18.52 10.37 5.29
CA GLY A 195 -19.88 9.86 5.44
C GLY A 195 -20.12 9.08 6.73
N ILE A 196 -19.09 8.45 7.31
CA ILE A 196 -19.15 7.91 8.68
C ILE A 196 -19.32 9.05 9.69
N GLY A 197 -18.53 10.13 9.59
CA GLY A 197 -18.61 11.28 10.48
C GLY A 197 -19.95 12.01 10.39
N ASP A 198 -20.50 12.17 9.18
CA ASP A 198 -21.82 12.77 8.98
C ASP A 198 -22.92 11.90 9.60
N LEU A 199 -22.80 10.58 9.52
CA LEU A 199 -23.72 9.67 10.20
C LEU A 199 -23.60 9.75 11.73
N GLU A 200 -22.38 9.84 12.28
CA GLU A 200 -22.18 10.02 13.74
C GLU A 200 -22.88 11.29 14.25
N LYS A 201 -22.76 12.40 13.51
CA LYS A 201 -23.47 13.65 13.83
C LYS A 201 -24.99 13.49 13.75
N ALA A 202 -25.50 12.78 12.75
CA ALA A 202 -26.93 12.54 12.61
C ALA A 202 -27.51 11.69 13.76
N ILE A 203 -26.76 10.67 14.22
CA ILE A 203 -27.13 9.85 15.38
C ILE A 203 -27.21 10.73 16.65
N GLN A 204 -26.20 11.58 16.86
CA GLN A 204 -26.15 12.51 18.00
C GLN A 204 -27.29 13.54 17.94
N ALA A 205 -27.55 14.13 16.77
CA ALA A 205 -28.62 15.11 16.58
C ALA A 205 -30.01 14.51 16.80
N ALA A 206 -30.20 13.22 16.48
CA ALA A 206 -31.42 12.47 16.76
C ALA A 206 -31.54 12.03 18.23
N GLY A 207 -30.55 12.32 19.09
CA GLY A 207 -30.54 11.90 20.49
C GLY A 207 -30.43 10.39 20.70
N SER A 208 -30.02 9.63 19.68
CA SER A 208 -29.92 8.17 19.76
C SER A 208 -28.57 7.74 20.36
N ARG A 209 -28.57 6.73 21.24
CA ARG A 209 -27.38 6.17 21.91
C ARG A 209 -26.58 5.25 20.99
N THR A 210 -27.27 4.54 20.09
CA THR A 210 -26.66 3.52 19.23
C THR A 210 -27.11 3.63 17.77
N LEU A 211 -26.37 2.97 16.88
CA LEU A 211 -26.68 2.90 15.45
C LEU A 211 -28.00 2.15 15.19
N GLY A 212 -28.25 1.07 15.93
CA GLY A 212 -29.49 0.30 15.86
C GLY A 212 -30.71 1.12 16.22
N GLU A 213 -30.61 1.90 17.30
CA GLU A 213 -31.65 2.81 17.78
C GLU A 213 -31.95 3.91 16.76
N TYR A 214 -30.93 4.60 16.25
CA TYR A 214 -31.11 5.61 15.20
C TYR A 214 -31.78 5.03 13.94
N PHE A 215 -31.38 3.83 13.51
CA PHE A 215 -32.01 3.22 12.34
C PHE A 215 -33.42 2.69 12.60
N ALA A 216 -33.81 2.47 13.85
CA ALA A 216 -35.18 2.10 14.20
C ALA A 216 -36.14 3.29 14.06
N THR A 217 -35.66 4.54 14.15
CA THR A 217 -36.49 5.75 14.04
C THR A 217 -36.69 6.24 12.61
N LEU A 218 -35.92 5.75 11.65
CA LEU A 218 -36.02 6.17 10.25
C LEU A 218 -37.14 5.44 9.51
N ASP A 219 -37.88 6.17 8.67
CA ASP A 219 -38.70 5.56 7.62
C ASP A 219 -37.80 5.14 6.44
N PRO A 220 -37.65 3.84 6.13
CA PRO A 220 -36.83 3.36 5.02
C PRO A 220 -37.31 3.81 3.62
N ARG A 221 -38.55 4.29 3.49
CA ARG A 221 -39.12 4.80 2.23
C ARG A 221 -38.66 6.22 1.93
N GLU A 222 -38.54 7.06 2.94
CA GLU A 222 -38.00 8.42 2.82
C GLU A 222 -36.48 8.43 2.92
N GLN A 223 -35.96 7.68 3.90
CA GLN A 223 -34.57 7.66 4.26
C GLN A 223 -34.01 6.25 4.21
N ARG A 224 -33.30 5.96 3.12
CA ARG A 224 -32.71 4.64 2.94
C ARG A 224 -31.69 4.34 4.06
N ILE A 225 -31.95 3.28 4.82
CA ILE A 225 -31.00 2.73 5.81
C ILE A 225 -29.77 2.13 5.09
N ARG A 226 -30.00 1.44 3.97
CA ARG A 226 -28.94 0.85 3.15
C ARG A 226 -28.25 1.91 2.27
N GLY A 227 -26.92 1.81 2.14
CA GLY A 227 -26.13 2.74 1.32
C GLY A 227 -25.34 3.76 2.14
N ARG A 228 -25.57 3.83 3.46
CA ARG A 228 -24.80 4.65 4.40
C ARG A 228 -23.51 3.96 4.82
N TRP A 229 -22.41 4.71 4.92
CA TRP A 229 -21.17 4.21 5.49
C TRP A 229 -21.25 4.16 7.01
N THR A 230 -20.82 3.04 7.59
CA THR A 230 -20.87 2.79 9.04
C THR A 230 -19.50 2.36 9.53
N SER A 231 -19.10 2.81 10.72
CA SER A 231 -17.83 2.42 11.32
C SER A 231 -17.97 1.11 12.11
N ARG A 232 -16.87 0.36 12.25
CA ARG A 232 -16.81 -0.82 13.13
C ARG A 232 -17.12 -0.47 14.57
N ARG A 233 -16.65 0.69 15.01
CA ARG A 233 -16.80 1.21 16.37
C ARG A 233 -18.27 1.29 16.79
N MET A 234 -19.13 1.86 15.93
CA MET A 234 -20.58 1.94 16.18
C MET A 234 -21.20 0.58 16.54
N TYR A 235 -20.83 -0.48 15.81
CA TYR A 235 -21.35 -1.83 16.07
C TYR A 235 -20.74 -2.48 17.32
N GLU A 236 -19.49 -2.18 17.63
CA GLU A 236 -18.84 -2.68 18.84
C GLU A 236 -19.42 -2.02 20.08
N GLU A 237 -19.58 -0.69 20.09
CA GLU A 237 -20.19 0.07 21.18
C GLU A 237 -21.64 -0.39 21.41
N GLU A 238 -22.43 -0.55 20.34
CA GLU A 238 -23.79 -1.04 20.46
C GLU A 238 -23.88 -2.47 20.99
N PHE A 239 -23.00 -3.37 20.54
CA PHE A 239 -22.93 -4.73 21.08
C PHE A 239 -22.66 -4.72 22.59
N GLU A 240 -21.73 -3.88 23.06
CA GLU A 240 -21.41 -3.78 24.48
C GLU A 240 -22.58 -3.22 25.29
N GLN A 241 -23.29 -2.21 24.78
CA GLN A 241 -24.45 -1.62 25.44
C GLN A 241 -25.63 -2.61 25.54
N ILE A 242 -25.97 -3.28 24.43
CA ILE A 242 -27.01 -4.33 24.43
C ILE A 242 -26.64 -5.45 25.41
N TRP A 243 -25.38 -5.90 25.39
CA TRP A 243 -24.94 -6.96 26.31
C TRP A 243 -25.05 -6.53 27.77
N ALA A 244 -24.64 -5.30 28.09
CA ALA A 244 -24.70 -4.78 29.45
C ALA A 244 -26.14 -4.62 29.96
N ALA A 245 -27.06 -4.15 29.10
CA ALA A 245 -28.48 -3.99 29.44
C ALA A 245 -29.21 -5.32 29.64
N GLN A 246 -28.87 -6.35 28.85
CA GLN A 246 -29.56 -7.65 28.90
C GLN A 246 -28.99 -8.63 29.93
N ARG A 247 -27.69 -8.50 30.29
CA ARG A 247 -27.01 -9.39 31.24
C ARG A 247 -27.72 -9.54 32.60
N PRO A 248 -28.27 -8.48 33.23
CA PRO A 248 -28.97 -8.62 34.52
C PRO A 248 -30.19 -9.54 34.46
N TYR A 249 -30.87 -9.63 33.32
CA TYR A 249 -32.06 -10.47 33.16
C TYR A 249 -31.74 -11.93 32.83
N TYR A 250 -30.59 -12.18 32.19
CA TYR A 250 -30.17 -13.51 31.76
C TYR A 250 -28.71 -13.83 32.13
N PRO A 251 -28.35 -13.83 33.43
CA PRO A 251 -26.96 -14.02 33.86
C PRO A 251 -26.40 -15.39 33.47
N ASP A 252 -27.25 -16.43 33.47
CA ASP A 252 -26.85 -17.81 33.15
C ASP A 252 -26.64 -18.03 31.64
N LEU A 253 -27.40 -17.35 30.79
CA LEU A 253 -27.23 -17.42 29.34
C LEU A 253 -26.09 -16.49 28.87
N LEU A 254 -26.04 -15.26 29.39
CA LEU A 254 -25.13 -14.20 28.95
C LEU A 254 -23.79 -14.21 29.72
N THR A 255 -23.09 -15.34 29.63
CA THR A 255 -21.80 -15.54 30.27
C THR A 255 -20.66 -14.74 29.62
N ASP A 256 -19.61 -14.42 30.39
CA ASP A 256 -18.42 -13.72 29.88
C ASP A 256 -17.65 -14.52 28.82
N ASP A 257 -17.73 -15.86 28.87
CA ASP A 257 -17.17 -16.73 27.83
C ASP A 257 -17.96 -16.62 26.52
N LEU A 258 -19.30 -16.64 26.59
CA LEU A 258 -20.15 -16.43 25.42
C LEU A 258 -19.91 -15.05 24.81
N LYS A 259 -19.85 -13.99 25.64
CA LYS A 259 -19.52 -12.62 25.20
C LYS A 259 -18.23 -12.59 24.39
N ARG A 260 -17.17 -13.21 24.93
CA ARG A 260 -15.84 -13.26 24.29
C ARG A 260 -15.88 -14.00 22.95
N LYS A 261 -16.55 -15.15 22.89
CA LYS A 261 -16.71 -15.96 21.68
C LYS A 261 -17.52 -15.22 20.61
N LEU A 262 -18.64 -14.62 20.98
CA LEU A 262 -19.51 -13.84 20.09
C LEU A 262 -18.81 -12.58 19.57
N ARG A 263 -18.19 -11.78 20.45
CA ARG A 263 -17.42 -10.59 20.06
C ARG A 263 -16.33 -10.94 19.04
N ARG A 264 -15.60 -12.04 19.27
CA ARG A 264 -14.61 -12.54 18.32
C ARG A 264 -15.27 -12.97 17.00
N ALA A 265 -16.36 -13.73 17.02
CA ALA A 265 -17.05 -14.16 15.80
C ALA A 265 -17.56 -12.97 14.98
N LEU A 266 -18.18 -11.99 15.63
CA LEU A 266 -18.71 -10.76 15.02
C LEU A 266 -17.61 -9.92 14.38
N PHE A 267 -16.59 -9.56 15.15
CA PHE A 267 -15.70 -8.46 14.77
C PHE A 267 -14.32 -8.88 14.26
N HIS A 268 -13.90 -10.15 14.43
CA HIS A 268 -12.59 -10.58 13.99
C HIS A 268 -12.35 -10.39 12.48
N GLN A 269 -11.23 -9.77 12.15
CA GLN A 269 -10.73 -9.60 10.80
C GLN A 269 -9.30 -10.14 10.73
N ARG A 270 -8.99 -10.90 9.67
CA ARG A 270 -7.63 -11.43 9.47
C ARG A 270 -6.65 -10.27 9.27
N PRO A 271 -5.46 -10.32 9.87
CA PRO A 271 -4.45 -9.30 9.67
C PRO A 271 -4.01 -9.24 8.21
N LEU A 272 -3.50 -8.07 7.80
CA LEU A 272 -2.88 -7.90 6.49
C LEU A 272 -1.63 -8.79 6.39
N LYS A 273 -1.44 -9.43 5.24
CA LYS A 273 -0.25 -10.25 5.01
C LYS A 273 0.96 -9.35 4.80
N LEU A 274 2.01 -9.55 5.60
CA LEU A 274 3.33 -8.96 5.37
C LEU A 274 3.83 -9.32 3.95
N GLN A 275 4.24 -8.31 3.18
CA GLN A 275 4.77 -8.46 1.82
C GLN A 275 6.29 -8.21 1.76
N SER A 276 7.03 -8.53 2.82
CA SER A 276 8.48 -8.28 2.92
C SER A 276 9.28 -8.92 1.77
N HIS A 277 8.85 -10.08 1.28
CA HIS A 277 9.45 -10.78 0.15
C HIS A 277 9.39 -9.98 -1.18
N ARG A 278 8.48 -8.99 -1.29
CA ARG A 278 8.34 -8.13 -2.47
C ARG A 278 9.30 -6.94 -2.48
N ILE A 279 9.95 -6.64 -1.35
CA ILE A 279 10.93 -5.56 -1.27
C ILE A 279 12.12 -5.94 -2.14
N GLY A 280 12.57 -5.06 -3.03
CA GLY A 280 13.70 -5.35 -3.92
C GLY A 280 15.00 -5.65 -3.15
N GLY A 281 15.93 -6.34 -3.82
CA GLY A 281 17.31 -6.49 -3.35
C GLY A 281 18.09 -5.17 -3.47
N CYS A 282 19.04 -4.95 -2.58
CA CYS A 282 19.97 -3.83 -2.64
C CYS A 282 20.90 -3.94 -3.86
N GLU A 283 21.16 -2.81 -4.51
CA GLU A 283 22.02 -2.74 -5.70
C GLU A 283 23.46 -3.22 -5.43
N LEU A 284 24.04 -2.78 -4.30
CA LEU A 284 25.42 -3.12 -3.91
C LEU A 284 25.53 -4.43 -3.09
N GLU A 285 24.41 -4.91 -2.55
CA GLU A 285 24.37 -6.08 -1.68
C GLU A 285 23.13 -6.93 -2.01
N PRO A 286 23.13 -7.70 -3.11
CA PRO A 286 21.91 -8.35 -3.64
C PRO A 286 21.19 -9.30 -2.66
N ARG A 287 21.92 -9.86 -1.68
CA ARG A 287 21.36 -10.73 -0.63
C ARG A 287 20.57 -9.96 0.45
N ARG A 288 20.69 -8.63 0.51
CA ARG A 288 20.01 -7.78 1.48
C ARG A 288 18.84 -7.05 0.83
N ARG A 289 17.78 -6.81 1.60
CA ARG A 289 16.63 -6.03 1.14
C ARG A 289 16.94 -4.54 1.21
N ARG A 290 16.31 -3.77 0.31
CA ARG A 290 16.35 -2.31 0.27
C ARG A 290 15.81 -1.69 1.57
N ALA A 291 16.43 -0.60 2.00
CA ALA A 291 16.03 0.17 3.18
C ALA A 291 14.81 1.06 2.86
N PRO A 292 13.82 1.19 3.77
CA PRO A 292 12.73 2.16 3.62
C PRO A 292 13.26 3.59 3.52
N TRP A 293 12.60 4.45 2.72
CA TRP A 293 12.91 5.89 2.68
C TRP A 293 12.63 6.58 4.01
N ALA A 294 11.71 6.05 4.81
CA ALA A 294 11.40 6.57 6.14
C ALA A 294 12.59 6.56 7.12
N LEU A 295 13.65 5.77 6.89
CA LEU A 295 14.80 5.74 7.80
C LEU A 295 15.61 7.04 7.75
N LEU A 296 16.10 7.49 8.91
CA LEU A 296 16.94 8.69 9.04
C LEU A 296 18.18 8.60 8.13
N GLY A 297 18.89 7.48 8.18
CA GLY A 297 20.07 7.27 7.32
C GLY A 297 19.75 7.23 5.82
N ALA A 298 18.55 6.82 5.42
CA ALA A 298 18.15 6.84 4.01
C ALA A 298 17.87 8.27 3.54
N GLN A 299 17.13 9.05 4.35
CA GLN A 299 16.89 10.48 4.11
C GLN A 299 18.21 11.27 4.05
N ARG A 300 19.11 11.03 5.01
CA ARG A 300 20.43 11.66 5.08
C ARG A 300 21.31 11.32 3.88
N LEU A 301 21.30 10.08 3.39
CA LEU A 301 22.02 9.73 2.15
C LEU A 301 21.51 10.55 0.96
N ARG A 302 20.19 10.66 0.78
CA ARG A 302 19.60 11.47 -0.29
C ARG A 302 19.99 12.93 -0.15
N LEU A 303 19.88 13.50 1.04
CA LEU A 303 20.28 14.87 1.35
C LEU A 303 21.76 15.11 0.99
N LEU A 304 22.67 14.31 1.55
CA LEU A 304 24.12 14.48 1.34
C LEU A 304 24.50 14.31 -0.13
N GLN A 305 23.86 13.39 -0.84
CA GLN A 305 24.08 13.26 -2.28
C GLN A 305 23.74 14.57 -3.00
N ARG A 306 22.58 15.16 -2.72
CA ARG A 306 22.15 16.43 -3.36
C ARG A 306 23.07 17.60 -3.00
N VAL A 307 23.53 17.68 -1.75
CA VAL A 307 24.45 18.73 -1.30
C VAL A 307 25.83 18.57 -1.97
N ASN A 308 26.38 17.35 -2.02
CA ASN A 308 27.69 17.10 -2.62
C ASN A 308 27.67 17.27 -4.15
N ASP A 309 26.53 17.05 -4.80
CA ASP A 309 26.33 17.27 -6.25
C ASP A 309 26.04 18.74 -6.59
N LEU A 310 25.83 19.61 -5.59
CA LEU A 310 25.52 21.02 -5.79
C LEU A 310 26.75 21.78 -6.29
N ARG A 311 26.56 22.57 -7.35
CA ARG A 311 27.57 23.50 -7.88
C ARG A 311 26.95 24.89 -8.01
N LEU A 312 27.71 25.89 -7.57
CA LEU A 312 27.38 27.30 -7.68
C LEU A 312 27.94 27.83 -8.99
N LYS A 313 27.09 28.40 -9.82
CA LYS A 313 27.51 29.14 -11.01
C LYS A 313 27.57 30.62 -10.67
N LEU A 314 28.78 31.17 -10.74
CA LEU A 314 29.05 32.57 -10.48
C LEU A 314 28.69 33.43 -11.69
N ARG A 315 28.64 34.76 -11.50
CA ARG A 315 28.27 35.72 -12.55
C ARG A 315 29.25 35.72 -13.72
N ASP A 316 30.51 35.39 -13.46
CA ASP A 316 31.57 35.24 -14.46
C ASP A 316 31.45 33.96 -15.31
N GLY A 317 30.45 33.11 -15.02
CA GLY A 317 30.21 31.86 -15.72
C GLY A 317 31.00 30.66 -15.17
N THR A 318 31.89 30.87 -14.21
CA THR A 318 32.65 29.79 -13.56
C THR A 318 31.77 28.99 -12.59
N GLU A 319 32.11 27.72 -12.40
CA GLU A 319 31.41 26.83 -11.47
C GLU A 319 32.32 26.45 -10.30
N ARG A 320 31.85 26.65 -9.07
CA ARG A 320 32.53 26.21 -7.86
C ARG A 320 31.69 25.26 -7.02
N ALA A 321 32.36 24.42 -6.24
CA ALA A 321 31.71 23.65 -5.18
C ALA A 321 31.41 24.54 -3.96
N LEU A 322 30.55 24.05 -3.07
CA LEU A 322 30.34 24.64 -1.75
C LEU A 322 31.62 24.55 -0.92
N THR A 323 31.89 25.57 -0.11
CA THR A 323 32.95 25.49 0.90
C THR A 323 32.54 24.53 2.02
N PRO A 324 33.48 23.99 2.82
CA PRO A 324 33.15 23.12 3.95
C PRO A 324 32.15 23.76 4.92
N GLN A 325 32.32 25.05 5.24
CA GLN A 325 31.41 25.78 6.13
C GLN A 325 30.01 25.94 5.53
N GLU A 326 29.91 26.39 4.27
CA GLU A 326 28.62 26.51 3.56
C GLU A 326 27.87 25.16 3.51
N ARG A 327 28.64 24.08 3.29
CA ARG A 327 28.13 22.73 3.24
C ARG A 327 27.56 22.29 4.59
N ASP A 328 28.30 22.49 5.68
CA ASP A 328 27.88 22.07 7.02
C ASP A 328 26.65 22.87 7.48
N ASP A 329 26.61 24.18 7.20
CA ASP A 329 25.46 25.05 7.49
C ASP A 329 24.20 24.64 6.71
N LEU A 330 24.36 24.23 5.44
CA LEU A 330 23.27 23.73 4.62
C LEU A 330 22.78 22.34 5.09
N ILE A 331 23.68 21.44 5.46
CA ILE A 331 23.33 20.12 6.00
C ILE A 331 22.53 20.28 7.30
N ALA A 332 23.00 21.12 8.23
CA ALA A 332 22.29 21.39 9.49
C ALA A 332 20.88 21.95 9.26
N ALA A 333 20.73 22.81 8.24
CA ALA A 333 19.42 23.33 7.84
C ALA A 333 18.50 22.23 7.31
N LEU A 334 18.99 21.41 6.38
CA LEU A 334 18.21 20.36 5.72
C LEU A 334 17.87 19.21 6.68
N GLU A 335 18.64 18.98 7.74
CA GLU A 335 18.31 17.99 8.77
C GLU A 335 17.06 18.37 9.58
N THR A 336 16.75 19.66 9.70
CA THR A 336 15.62 20.15 10.51
C THR A 336 14.38 20.52 9.67
N HIS A 337 14.53 20.61 8.35
CA HIS A 337 13.47 21.02 7.44
C HIS A 337 13.04 19.88 6.51
N ASN A 338 11.78 19.88 6.08
CA ASN A 338 11.28 18.90 5.11
C ASN A 338 11.89 19.08 3.71
N GLU A 339 12.07 20.35 3.33
CA GLU A 339 12.63 20.80 2.06
C GLU A 339 13.05 22.26 2.20
N LEU A 340 14.01 22.71 1.39
CA LEU A 340 14.41 24.11 1.28
C LEU A 340 14.36 24.55 -0.17
N THR A 341 13.79 25.73 -0.43
CA THR A 341 13.84 26.36 -1.75
C THR A 341 15.24 26.90 -2.01
N PHE A 342 15.66 26.94 -3.28
CA PHE A 342 16.96 27.54 -3.62
C PHE A 342 17.07 29.01 -3.21
N ALA A 343 15.96 29.74 -3.21
CA ALA A 343 15.90 31.11 -2.68
C ALA A 343 16.22 31.17 -1.18
N ALA A 344 15.70 30.24 -0.37
CA ALA A 344 16.01 30.16 1.05
C ALA A 344 17.47 29.76 1.29
N ILE A 345 18.01 28.87 0.44
CA ILE A 345 19.42 28.44 0.51
C ILE A 345 20.34 29.62 0.20
N ARG A 346 20.08 30.42 -0.85
CA ARG A 346 20.87 31.63 -1.16
C ARG A 346 20.94 32.59 0.02
N LYS A 347 19.80 32.88 0.63
CA LYS A 347 19.73 33.77 1.81
C LYS A 347 20.53 33.24 2.99
N ARG A 348 20.49 31.92 3.22
CA ARG A 348 21.17 31.28 4.35
C ARG A 348 22.68 31.21 4.16
N LEU A 349 23.13 30.98 2.93
CA LEU A 349 24.54 30.91 2.57
C LEU A 349 25.14 32.29 2.27
N HIS A 350 24.37 33.37 2.42
CA HIS A 350 24.78 34.75 2.14
C HIS A 350 25.38 34.90 0.72
N LEU A 351 24.76 34.25 -0.28
CA LEU A 351 25.22 34.29 -1.68
C LEU A 351 24.64 35.51 -2.42
N ASP A 352 25.43 36.09 -3.33
CA ASP A 352 25.05 37.25 -4.14
C ASP A 352 23.82 37.00 -5.04
N GLU A 353 23.08 38.06 -5.35
CA GLU A 353 21.84 38.04 -6.17
C GLU A 353 22.02 37.63 -7.65
N GLY A 354 23.15 37.04 -8.05
CA GLY A 354 23.35 36.48 -9.39
C GLY A 354 23.90 35.06 -9.43
N VAL A 355 24.02 34.39 -8.28
CA VAL A 355 24.52 33.01 -8.20
C VAL A 355 23.37 32.03 -8.45
N ALA A 356 23.53 31.17 -9.47
CA ALA A 356 22.57 30.13 -9.80
C ALA A 356 23.10 28.75 -9.41
N PHE A 357 22.21 27.83 -9.05
CA PHE A 357 22.60 26.44 -8.81
C PHE A 357 22.50 25.61 -10.09
N ASN A 358 23.42 24.69 -10.31
CA ASN A 358 23.37 23.75 -11.43
C ASN A 358 22.03 22.98 -11.51
N LEU A 359 21.46 22.64 -10.35
CA LEU A 359 20.21 21.90 -10.24
C LEU A 359 18.96 22.74 -10.62
N GLU A 360 19.02 24.08 -10.53
CA GLU A 360 17.93 24.96 -10.98
C GLU A 360 17.75 24.89 -12.50
N ARG A 361 18.83 24.70 -13.26
CA ARG A 361 18.77 24.51 -14.72
C ARG A 361 18.12 23.18 -15.11
N GLY A 362 18.21 22.19 -14.23
CA GLY A 362 17.52 20.90 -14.38
C GLY A 362 16.01 20.95 -14.11
N GLY A 363 15.46 22.14 -13.82
CA GLY A 363 14.04 22.33 -13.51
C GLY A 363 13.68 22.07 -12.05
N GLU A 364 14.67 21.83 -11.17
CA GLU A 364 14.40 21.67 -9.75
C GLU A 364 14.24 23.02 -9.05
N THR A 365 13.28 23.09 -8.14
CA THR A 365 12.97 24.33 -7.40
C THR A 365 13.34 24.25 -5.92
N LYS A 366 13.60 23.03 -5.42
CA LYS A 366 13.79 22.74 -4.00
C LYS A 366 14.76 21.58 -3.78
N LEU A 367 15.48 21.61 -2.68
CA LEU A 367 16.24 20.47 -2.16
C LEU A 367 15.45 19.72 -1.09
N PRO A 368 15.39 18.37 -1.16
CA PRO A 368 14.76 17.58 -0.11
C PRO A 368 15.61 17.57 1.15
N GLY A 369 15.00 17.82 2.30
CA GLY A 369 15.62 17.67 3.62
C GLY A 369 15.30 16.32 4.26
N ASN A 370 15.67 16.18 5.53
CA ASN A 370 15.36 14.99 6.33
C ASN A 370 13.94 15.08 6.89
N ARG A 371 12.98 14.70 6.03
CA ARG A 371 11.54 14.78 6.33
C ARG A 371 11.14 13.97 7.57
N THR A 372 11.73 12.79 7.75
CA THR A 372 11.46 11.98 8.95
C THR A 372 11.95 12.70 10.19
N ASN A 373 13.17 13.24 10.17
CA ASN A 373 13.75 13.94 11.30
C ASN A 373 12.96 15.20 11.65
N ALA A 374 12.61 16.02 10.67
CA ALA A 374 11.81 17.23 10.86
C ALA A 374 10.42 16.91 11.45
N ALA A 375 9.75 15.87 10.95
CA ALA A 375 8.44 15.45 11.46
C ALA A 375 8.50 14.95 12.91
N LEU A 376 9.52 14.16 13.26
CA LEU A 376 9.69 13.66 14.63
C LEU A 376 10.16 14.75 15.59
N ALA A 377 11.03 15.66 15.14
CA ALA A 377 11.46 16.82 15.92
C ALA A 377 10.26 17.72 16.32
N LYS A 378 9.26 17.86 15.44
CA LYS A 378 8.04 18.61 15.77
C LYS A 378 7.22 17.97 16.90
N ILE A 379 7.21 16.64 16.98
CA ILE A 379 6.43 15.88 17.98
C ILE A 379 7.18 15.80 19.31
N PHE A 380 8.48 15.50 19.27
CA PHE A 380 9.32 15.34 20.46
C PHE A 380 9.89 16.67 20.99
N GLY A 381 9.83 17.75 20.20
CA GLY A 381 10.38 19.05 20.56
C GLY A 381 11.88 19.01 20.84
N LYS A 382 12.33 19.79 21.84
CA LYS A 382 13.76 19.87 22.22
C LYS A 382 14.35 18.52 22.65
N ARG A 383 13.53 17.62 23.18
CA ARG A 383 13.97 16.28 23.61
C ARG A 383 14.48 15.43 22.44
N TRP A 384 13.99 15.66 21.22
CA TRP A 384 14.48 14.95 20.04
C TRP A 384 16.00 15.08 19.85
N LEU A 385 16.53 16.28 20.15
CA LEU A 385 17.96 16.58 20.03
C LEU A 385 18.79 15.90 21.12
N GLN A 386 18.19 15.58 22.26
CA GLN A 386 18.85 14.91 23.39
C GLN A 386 18.93 13.38 23.22
N LEU A 387 18.08 12.80 22.37
CA LEU A 387 18.12 11.36 22.07
C LEU A 387 19.38 11.00 21.28
N THR A 388 19.93 9.83 21.59
CA THR A 388 21.00 9.20 20.81
C THR A 388 20.49 8.77 19.44
N ASP A 389 21.40 8.61 18.47
CA ASP A 389 21.03 8.13 17.13
C ASP A 389 20.42 6.73 17.15
N GLY A 390 20.81 5.88 18.11
CA GLY A 390 20.19 4.57 18.33
C GLY A 390 18.72 4.69 18.73
N GLU A 391 18.41 5.54 19.69
CA GLU A 391 17.04 5.80 20.16
C GLU A 391 16.18 6.44 19.05
N ARG A 392 16.72 7.45 18.34
CA ARG A 392 16.00 8.07 17.22
C ARG A 392 15.64 7.06 16.15
N ASN A 393 16.58 6.17 15.79
CA ASN A 393 16.31 5.10 14.85
C ASN A 393 15.25 4.12 15.38
N GLN A 394 15.27 3.79 16.67
CA GLN A 394 14.27 2.91 17.28
C GLN A 394 12.86 3.54 17.26
N VAL A 395 12.72 4.85 17.47
CA VAL A 395 11.44 5.57 17.30
C VAL A 395 10.93 5.40 15.86
N VAL A 396 11.79 5.55 14.85
CA VAL A 396 11.41 5.32 13.45
C VAL A 396 10.96 3.87 13.22
N GLU A 397 11.67 2.89 13.76
CA GLU A 397 11.30 1.48 13.65
C GLU A 397 9.95 1.18 14.32
N ASP A 398 9.66 1.77 15.48
CA ASP A 398 8.38 1.62 16.17
C ASP A 398 7.23 2.15 15.30
N VAL A 399 7.40 3.35 14.73
CA VAL A 399 6.42 3.95 13.81
C VAL A 399 6.24 3.09 12.55
N LEU A 400 7.29 2.46 12.02
CA LEU A 400 7.18 1.59 10.85
C LEU A 400 6.55 0.22 11.15
N THR A 401 6.83 -0.36 12.32
CA THR A 401 6.49 -1.76 12.62
C THR A 401 5.18 -1.93 13.39
N ILE A 402 4.84 -1.01 14.31
CA ILE A 402 3.70 -1.19 15.23
C ILE A 402 2.39 -0.79 14.55
N GLN A 403 1.65 -1.76 14.02
CA GLN A 403 0.49 -1.50 13.16
C GLN A 403 -0.74 -0.88 13.84
N LYS A 404 -0.88 -1.01 15.16
CA LYS A 404 -2.04 -0.51 15.91
C LYS A 404 -1.69 0.79 16.61
N ASP A 405 -2.43 1.84 16.29
CA ASP A 405 -2.27 3.19 16.87
C ASP A 405 -2.26 3.12 18.40
N GLU A 406 -3.20 2.40 19.01
CA GLU A 406 -3.27 2.22 20.47
C GLU A 406 -2.02 1.60 21.10
N ILE A 407 -1.38 0.66 20.41
CA ILE A 407 -0.14 0.04 20.91
C ILE A 407 1.02 1.02 20.78
N LEU A 408 1.06 1.76 19.67
CA LEU A 408 2.09 2.77 19.43
C LEU A 408 1.97 3.93 20.43
N LYS A 409 0.74 4.40 20.72
CA LYS A 409 0.49 5.42 21.75
C LYS A 409 0.97 4.97 23.13
N ARG A 410 0.57 3.77 23.58
CA ARG A 410 1.01 3.22 24.87
C ARG A 410 2.52 3.09 24.97
N ARG A 411 3.17 2.62 23.91
CA ARG A 411 4.64 2.54 23.85
C ARG A 411 5.29 3.91 23.86
N ALA A 412 4.70 4.89 23.16
CA ALA A 412 5.20 6.26 23.12
C ALA A 412 5.13 6.97 24.47
N VAL A 413 4.08 6.74 25.25
CA VAL A 413 4.00 7.26 26.62
C VAL A 413 4.98 6.52 27.53
N ARG A 414 4.97 5.18 27.51
CA ARG A 414 5.74 4.35 28.46
C ARG A 414 7.25 4.37 28.21
N GLU A 415 7.68 4.18 26.98
CA GLU A 415 9.10 4.03 26.61
C GLU A 415 9.71 5.39 26.26
N TRP A 416 8.96 6.19 25.49
CA TRP A 416 9.42 7.46 24.97
C TRP A 416 8.99 8.66 25.81
N GLY A 417 8.25 8.48 26.91
CA GLY A 417 7.84 9.53 27.84
C GLY A 417 7.12 10.71 27.18
N LEU A 418 6.35 10.46 26.10
CA LEU A 418 5.57 11.51 25.44
C LEU A 418 4.26 11.79 26.20
N SER A 419 3.73 13.01 26.07
CA SER A 419 2.37 13.31 26.52
C SER A 419 1.33 12.55 25.68
N GLU A 420 0.09 12.45 26.15
CA GLU A 420 -0.97 11.74 25.41
C GLU A 420 -1.26 12.39 24.04
N GLU A 421 -1.15 13.72 23.95
CA GLU A 421 -1.33 14.47 22.71
C GLU A 421 -0.19 14.17 21.73
N ALA A 422 1.06 14.23 22.19
CA ALA A 422 2.24 13.94 21.36
C ALA A 422 2.28 12.47 20.93
N ALA A 423 1.92 11.54 21.82
CA ALA A 423 1.78 10.12 21.50
C ALA A 423 0.68 9.89 20.45
N SER A 424 -0.42 10.63 20.52
CA SER A 424 -1.49 10.59 19.51
C SER A 424 -1.00 11.11 18.15
N GLN A 425 -0.29 12.24 18.13
CA GLN A 425 0.32 12.77 16.91
C GLN A 425 1.34 11.79 16.29
N LEU A 426 2.15 11.12 17.12
CA LEU A 426 3.10 10.09 16.67
C LEU A 426 2.39 8.90 16.03
N ALA A 427 1.28 8.45 16.63
CA ALA A 427 0.51 7.33 16.12
C ALA A 427 -0.16 7.63 14.76
N GLU A 428 -0.48 8.90 14.51
CA GLU A 428 -1.07 9.37 13.25
C GLU A 428 -0.04 9.75 12.19
N LEU A 429 1.24 9.85 12.56
CA LEU A 429 2.31 10.24 11.67
C LEU A 429 2.49 9.25 10.52
N LYS A 430 2.41 9.76 9.29
CA LYS A 430 2.69 9.00 8.07
C LYS A 430 4.08 9.36 7.53
N LEU A 431 5.00 8.41 7.65
CA LEU A 431 6.35 8.56 7.11
C LEU A 431 6.39 8.33 5.58
N GLU A 432 7.45 8.81 4.94
CA GLU A 432 7.63 8.70 3.50
C GLU A 432 7.62 7.23 3.03
N PRO A 433 6.72 6.86 2.10
CA PRO A 433 6.62 5.50 1.61
C PRO A 433 7.77 5.16 0.65
N GLY A 434 7.91 3.86 0.36
CA GLY A 434 8.88 3.36 -0.62
C GLY A 434 10.25 3.02 -0.01
N TYR A 435 11.19 2.70 -0.89
CA TYR A 435 12.48 2.13 -0.51
C TYR A 435 13.61 2.78 -1.31
N CYS A 436 14.71 3.05 -0.63
CA CYS A 436 15.99 3.43 -1.22
C CYS A 436 16.57 2.27 -2.04
N ARG A 437 17.43 2.55 -3.03
CA ARG A 437 18.16 1.52 -3.80
C ARG A 437 19.13 0.68 -2.96
N PHE A 438 19.54 1.18 -1.80
CA PHE A 438 20.54 0.55 -0.92
C PHE A 438 19.93 -0.13 0.31
N SER A 439 20.62 -1.12 0.88
CA SER A 439 20.29 -1.78 2.15
C SER A 439 20.70 -0.91 3.34
N ARG A 440 20.18 -1.20 4.55
CA ARG A 440 20.64 -0.53 5.80
C ARG A 440 22.16 -0.64 5.99
N LYS A 441 22.72 -1.81 5.68
CA LYS A 441 24.17 -2.06 5.77
C LYS A 441 24.95 -1.24 4.75
N ALA A 442 24.45 -1.14 3.51
CA ALA A 442 25.08 -0.31 2.49
C ALA A 442 25.01 1.18 2.85
N LEU A 443 23.90 1.65 3.41
CA LEU A 443 23.78 3.02 3.92
C LEU A 443 24.82 3.31 5.00
N ALA A 444 24.97 2.42 6.00
CA ALA A 444 25.94 2.59 7.08
C ALA A 444 27.40 2.69 6.57
N ARG A 445 27.72 2.01 5.47
CA ARG A 445 29.05 2.09 4.84
C ARG A 445 29.24 3.34 3.98
N LEU A 446 28.20 3.79 3.29
CA LEU A 446 28.29 4.93 2.37
C LEU A 446 28.23 6.27 3.08
N LEU A 447 27.42 6.41 4.13
CA LEU A 447 27.18 7.68 4.82
C LEU A 447 28.48 8.38 5.27
N PRO A 448 29.45 7.72 5.92
CA PRO A 448 30.70 8.38 6.35
C PRO A 448 31.49 9.00 5.20
N HIS A 449 31.50 8.35 4.02
CA HIS A 449 32.17 8.90 2.84
C HIS A 449 31.44 10.13 2.29
N LEU A 450 30.10 10.09 2.25
CA LEU A 450 29.31 11.24 1.80
C LEU A 450 29.41 12.43 2.78
N GLU A 451 29.57 12.16 4.07
CA GLU A 451 29.80 13.17 5.12
C GLU A 451 31.15 13.87 4.97
N GLN A 452 32.13 13.25 4.30
CA GLN A 452 33.39 13.88 3.92
C GLN A 452 33.30 14.71 2.62
N GLY A 453 32.12 14.78 1.99
CA GLY A 453 31.91 15.52 0.75
C GLY A 453 32.16 14.71 -0.53
N LEU A 454 32.41 13.40 -0.42
CA LEU A 454 32.62 12.56 -1.61
C LEU A 454 31.33 12.41 -2.42
N PRO A 455 31.38 12.51 -3.76
CA PRO A 455 30.27 12.13 -4.62
C PRO A 455 29.90 10.66 -4.44
N LEU A 456 28.61 10.34 -4.56
CA LEU A 456 28.11 9.00 -4.26
C LEU A 456 28.79 7.90 -5.11
N GLN A 457 29.03 8.15 -6.40
CA GLN A 457 29.64 7.14 -7.27
C GLN A 457 31.09 6.84 -6.85
N THR A 458 31.84 7.86 -6.46
CA THR A 458 33.20 7.74 -5.92
C THR A 458 33.20 6.96 -4.60
N ALA A 459 32.25 7.24 -3.71
CA ALA A 459 32.08 6.49 -2.46
C ALA A 459 31.78 5.01 -2.71
N ILE A 460 30.92 4.70 -3.69
CA ILE A 460 30.61 3.32 -4.09
C ILE A 460 31.86 2.61 -4.63
N GLN A 461 32.63 3.28 -5.50
CA GLN A 461 33.87 2.72 -6.05
C GLN A 461 34.91 2.43 -4.95
N ARG A 462 35.09 3.35 -3.99
CA ARG A 462 36.01 3.15 -2.86
C ARG A 462 35.61 1.96 -1.98
N GLU A 463 34.34 1.89 -1.60
CA GLU A 463 33.85 0.94 -0.60
C GLU A 463 33.63 -0.47 -1.19
N TYR A 464 33.05 -0.56 -2.39
CA TYR A 464 32.63 -1.82 -2.99
C TYR A 464 33.51 -2.29 -4.14
N ARG A 465 34.49 -1.47 -4.57
CA ARG A 465 35.37 -1.76 -5.71
C ARG A 465 34.59 -2.24 -6.94
N VAL A 466 33.45 -1.60 -7.20
CA VAL A 466 32.54 -2.00 -8.28
C VAL A 466 33.20 -1.70 -9.62
N GLY A 467 33.88 -2.70 -10.19
CA GLY A 467 34.16 -2.74 -11.62
C GLY A 467 32.88 -3.02 -12.40
N ARG A 468 32.86 -2.71 -13.71
CA ARG A 468 31.80 -3.22 -14.61
C ARG A 468 31.77 -4.74 -14.47
N GLN A 469 30.70 -5.29 -13.89
CA GLN A 469 30.46 -6.73 -13.89
C GLN A 469 30.14 -7.16 -15.32
N ILE A 470 31.18 -7.45 -16.10
CA ILE A 470 31.03 -8.14 -17.39
C ILE A 470 30.72 -9.59 -17.03
N SER A 471 29.44 -9.95 -17.00
CA SER A 471 29.05 -11.36 -16.94
C SER A 471 29.65 -12.10 -18.14
N ALA A 472 30.07 -13.35 -17.95
CA ALA A 472 30.59 -14.18 -19.02
C ALA A 472 29.63 -14.19 -20.23
N ALA A 473 30.19 -14.13 -21.44
CA ALA A 473 29.41 -14.16 -22.67
C ALA A 473 28.59 -15.46 -22.73
N VAL A 474 27.29 -15.33 -23.00
CA VAL A 474 26.37 -16.47 -23.12
C VAL A 474 26.22 -16.90 -24.59
N ALA A 475 25.93 -18.18 -24.81
CA ALA A 475 25.66 -18.70 -26.16
C ALA A 475 24.26 -18.32 -26.67
N SER A 476 23.29 -18.18 -25.76
CA SER A 476 21.92 -17.76 -26.05
C SER A 476 21.37 -16.92 -24.91
N LEU A 477 20.37 -16.09 -25.21
CA LEU A 477 19.71 -15.26 -24.20
C LEU A 477 18.96 -16.15 -23.19
N PRO A 478 19.30 -16.07 -21.89
CA PRO A 478 18.61 -16.81 -20.83
C PRO A 478 17.22 -16.23 -20.58
N PRO A 479 16.34 -16.96 -19.88
CA PRO A 479 15.03 -16.45 -19.49
C PRO A 479 15.15 -15.11 -18.74
N VAL A 480 14.33 -14.12 -19.12
CA VAL A 480 14.39 -12.76 -18.56
C VAL A 480 14.32 -12.76 -17.03
N ARG A 481 13.49 -13.62 -16.41
CA ARG A 481 13.40 -13.73 -14.94
C ARG A 481 14.69 -14.20 -14.25
N LYS A 482 15.59 -14.89 -14.96
CA LYS A 482 16.91 -15.26 -14.42
C LYS A 482 17.86 -14.06 -14.36
N ILE A 483 17.74 -13.13 -15.30
CA ILE A 483 18.59 -11.93 -15.40
C ILE A 483 18.00 -10.74 -14.65
N ILE A 484 16.69 -10.54 -14.76
CA ILE A 484 15.95 -9.44 -14.14
C ILE A 484 14.80 -10.03 -13.29
N PRO A 485 15.08 -10.66 -12.14
CA PRO A 485 14.05 -11.28 -11.29
C PRO A 485 12.99 -10.30 -10.79
N GLN A 486 13.34 -9.00 -10.72
CA GLN A 486 12.49 -7.95 -10.16
C GLN A 486 11.59 -7.25 -11.21
N LEU A 487 11.65 -7.67 -12.49
CA LEU A 487 10.77 -7.10 -13.53
C LEU A 487 9.32 -7.52 -13.29
N ASN A 488 8.49 -6.55 -12.90
CA ASN A 488 7.09 -6.77 -12.57
C ASN A 488 6.10 -6.19 -13.59
N ASN A 489 6.55 -5.35 -14.52
CA ASN A 489 5.70 -4.85 -15.60
C ASN A 489 5.38 -6.01 -16.56
N PRO A 490 4.12 -6.45 -16.64
CA PRO A 490 3.74 -7.61 -17.45
C PRO A 490 3.89 -7.37 -18.96
N ALA A 491 3.71 -6.14 -19.45
CA ALA A 491 3.92 -5.79 -20.85
C ALA A 491 5.40 -5.92 -21.22
N VAL A 492 6.30 -5.26 -20.48
CA VAL A 492 7.76 -5.34 -20.69
C VAL A 492 8.25 -6.78 -20.54
N MET A 493 7.75 -7.51 -19.54
CA MET A 493 8.07 -8.93 -19.33
C MET A 493 7.65 -9.79 -20.54
N ARG A 494 6.51 -9.50 -21.17
CA ARG A 494 6.06 -10.18 -22.37
C ARG A 494 6.96 -9.85 -23.56
N SER A 495 7.19 -8.56 -23.86
CA SER A 495 8.05 -8.12 -24.98
C SER A 495 9.46 -8.68 -24.86
N LEU A 496 10.11 -8.61 -23.69
CA LEU A 496 11.45 -9.18 -23.50
C LEU A 496 11.48 -10.72 -23.61
N THR A 497 10.38 -11.40 -23.29
CA THR A 497 10.30 -12.86 -23.47
C THR A 497 10.18 -13.24 -24.94
N GLU A 498 9.39 -12.51 -25.71
CA GLU A 498 9.29 -12.72 -27.16
C GLU A 498 10.59 -12.30 -27.86
N LEU A 499 11.24 -11.21 -27.43
CA LEU A 499 12.56 -10.78 -27.92
C LEU A 499 13.58 -11.90 -27.76
N ARG A 500 13.64 -12.49 -26.57
CA ARG A 500 14.50 -13.65 -26.31
C ARG A 500 14.23 -14.78 -27.31
N ARG A 501 12.98 -15.06 -27.66
CA ARG A 501 12.63 -16.11 -28.62
C ARG A 501 13.13 -15.78 -30.02
N VAL A 502 12.91 -14.55 -30.48
CA VAL A 502 13.37 -14.06 -31.79
C VAL A 502 14.88 -14.13 -31.87
N VAL A 503 15.60 -13.48 -30.94
CA VAL A 503 17.07 -13.46 -30.93
C VAL A 503 17.63 -14.88 -30.86
N ASN A 504 17.12 -15.75 -29.98
CA ASN A 504 17.63 -17.12 -29.90
C ASN A 504 17.33 -17.96 -31.15
N ALA A 505 16.26 -17.65 -31.91
CA ALA A 505 16.00 -18.29 -33.19
C ALA A 505 16.99 -17.79 -34.25
N LEU A 506 17.22 -16.48 -34.33
CA LEU A 506 18.20 -15.89 -35.25
C LEU A 506 19.61 -16.40 -34.97
N LEU A 507 20.01 -16.50 -33.70
CA LEU A 507 21.31 -17.06 -33.30
C LEU A 507 21.49 -18.52 -33.74
N ARG A 508 20.41 -19.32 -33.80
CA ARG A 508 20.48 -20.71 -34.28
C ARG A 508 20.64 -20.82 -35.78
N VAL A 509 20.08 -19.89 -36.54
CA VAL A 509 20.06 -19.93 -38.01
C VAL A 509 21.28 -19.22 -38.60
N TYR A 510 21.63 -18.05 -38.07
CA TYR A 510 22.65 -17.15 -38.65
C TYR A 510 23.91 -17.04 -37.79
N GLY A 511 23.96 -17.67 -36.62
CA GLY A 511 25.07 -17.52 -35.68
C GLY A 511 25.04 -16.18 -34.91
N LYS A 512 26.15 -15.85 -34.24
CA LYS A 512 26.25 -14.63 -33.43
C LYS A 512 26.46 -13.40 -34.33
N PRO A 513 25.65 -12.33 -34.19
CA PRO A 513 25.90 -11.08 -34.88
C PRO A 513 27.14 -10.39 -34.31
N ALA A 514 27.81 -9.60 -35.15
CA ALA A 514 28.92 -8.74 -34.75
C ALA A 514 28.43 -7.53 -33.94
N GLU A 515 27.25 -7.01 -34.29
CA GLU A 515 26.65 -5.84 -33.65
C GLU A 515 25.14 -6.03 -33.50
N ILE A 516 24.57 -5.50 -32.40
CA ILE A 516 23.12 -5.46 -32.17
C ILE A 516 22.71 -4.00 -31.92
N ARG A 517 21.77 -3.51 -32.71
CA ARG A 517 21.14 -2.19 -32.56
C ARG A 517 19.71 -2.36 -32.08
N ILE A 518 19.33 -1.59 -31.07
CA ILE A 518 18.04 -1.72 -30.41
C ILE A 518 17.36 -0.36 -30.38
N GLU A 519 16.11 -0.33 -30.81
CA GLU A 519 15.14 0.74 -30.64
C GLU A 519 14.01 0.24 -29.70
N LEU A 520 13.51 1.12 -28.83
CA LEU A 520 12.58 0.82 -27.74
C LEU A 520 11.39 1.78 -27.74
#